data_AF-A0A8T4YR84-F1
#
_entry.id   AF-A0A8T4YR84-F1
#
_cell.length_a   1.000
_cell.length_b   1.000
_cell.length_c   1.000
_cell.angle_alpha   90.00
_cell.angle_beta   90.00
_cell.angle_gamma   90.00
#
_symmetry.space_group_name_H-M   'P 1'
#
loop_
_entity.id
_entity.type
_entity.pdbx_description
1 polymer ?
#
loop_
_entity_poly.entity_id
_entity_poly.type
_entity_poly.pdbx_seq_one_letter_code
_entity_poly.pdbx_strand_id
1 'polypeptide(L)'
;GIKQLLIFGEAGSINPEITIGEVHVPTFAIREEEVSYHYMPPNFKAKPSGNLLRKIEALLNEKAYHTRKEVSGQQMRHSEKQ
;
A
#
# COMPACT_ATOMS: atom_id res chain seq x y z
N GLY A 1 -21.55 8.11 -13.00
CA GLY A 1 -20.06 8.06 -13.00
C GLY A 1 -19.56 7.46 -11.70
N ILE A 2 -18.37 6.84 -11.71
CA ILE A 2 -17.77 6.17 -10.54
C ILE A 2 -17.36 7.22 -9.49
N LYS A 3 -17.62 6.94 -8.21
CA LYS A 3 -17.33 7.83 -7.08
C LYS A 3 -16.29 7.28 -6.11
N GLN A 4 -16.10 5.96 -6.09
CA GLN A 4 -15.14 5.25 -5.26
C GLN A 4 -14.60 4.07 -6.04
N LEU A 5 -13.30 3.80 -5.90
CA LEU A 5 -12.62 2.65 -6.46
C LEU A 5 -11.88 1.95 -5.33
N LEU A 6 -12.02 0.63 -5.28
CA LEU A 6 -11.30 -0.24 -4.36
C LEU A 6 -10.60 -1.31 -5.19
N ILE A 7 -9.31 -1.50 -4.94
CA ILE A 7 -8.45 -2.41 -5.70
C ILE A 7 -7.94 -3.46 -4.71
N PHE A 8 -8.00 -4.72 -5.11
CA PHE A 8 -7.46 -5.86 -4.38
C PHE A 8 -6.55 -6.65 -5.30
N GLY A 9 -5.55 -7.28 -4.69
CA GLY A 9 -4.60 -8.13 -5.38
C GLY A 9 -3.63 -8.75 -4.39
N GLU A 10 -2.72 -9.55 -4.91
CA GLU A 10 -1.64 -10.16 -4.14
C GLU A 10 -0.33 -9.44 -4.44
N ALA A 11 0.57 -9.41 -3.45
CA ALA A 11 1.88 -8.81 -3.57
C ALA A 11 2.91 -9.65 -2.81
N GLY A 12 4.14 -9.69 -3.33
CA GLY A 12 5.27 -10.25 -2.60
C GLY A 12 5.78 -9.28 -1.53
N SER A 13 6.21 -9.81 -0.39
CA SER A 13 6.86 -9.03 0.66
C SER A 13 8.38 -9.12 0.56
N ILE A 14 9.04 -7.98 0.80
CA ILE A 14 10.48 -7.88 1.05
C ILE A 14 10.83 -7.75 2.55
N ASN A 15 9.81 -7.58 3.40
CA ASN A 15 9.93 -7.56 4.85
C ASN A 15 9.78 -9.01 5.38
N PRO A 16 10.82 -9.57 6.03
CA PRO A 16 10.80 -10.96 6.50
C PRO A 16 9.78 -11.22 7.62
N GLU A 17 9.24 -10.17 8.25
CA GLU A 17 8.18 -10.32 9.26
C GLU A 17 6.80 -10.58 8.66
N ILE A 18 6.63 -10.36 7.35
CA ILE A 18 5.35 -10.53 6.66
C ILE A 18 5.30 -11.92 6.07
N THR A 19 4.30 -12.69 6.52
CA THR A 19 4.10 -14.07 6.06
C THR A 19 3.07 -14.17 4.94
N ILE A 20 3.15 -15.25 4.16
CA ILE A 20 2.19 -15.53 3.09
C ILE A 20 0.80 -15.68 3.70
N GLY A 21 -0.18 -14.99 3.11
CA GLY A 21 -1.57 -15.01 3.56
C GLY A 21 -1.95 -13.88 4.52
N GLU A 22 -1.00 -13.04 4.95
CA GLU A 22 -1.33 -11.81 5.68
C GLU A 22 -2.07 -10.81 4.77
N VAL A 23 -3.01 -10.06 5.37
CA VAL A 23 -3.78 -9.01 4.67
C VAL A 23 -3.14 -7.66 4.93
N HIS A 24 -2.73 -6.99 3.86
CA HIS A 24 -2.06 -5.69 3.92
C HIS A 24 -2.96 -4.58 3.39
N VAL A 25 -3.00 -3.47 4.12
CA VAL A 25 -3.74 -2.26 3.71
C VAL A 25 -2.73 -1.12 3.48
N PRO A 26 -2.40 -0.81 2.21
CA PRO A 26 -1.44 0.25 1.90
C PRO A 26 -1.94 1.61 2.38
N THR A 27 -1.10 2.32 3.14
CA THR A 27 -1.37 3.68 3.63
C THR A 27 -0.80 4.75 2.71
N PHE A 28 0.17 4.38 1.88
CA PHE A 28 0.62 5.10 0.70
C PHE A 28 1.41 4.19 -0.23
N ALA A 29 1.64 4.64 -1.46
CA ALA A 29 2.52 3.98 -2.42
C ALA A 29 3.73 4.86 -2.78
N ILE A 30 4.89 4.21 -2.89
CA ILE A 30 6.03 4.75 -3.66
C ILE A 30 5.70 4.50 -5.12
N ARG A 31 5.93 5.53 -5.94
CA ARG A 31 5.68 5.47 -7.38
C ARG A 31 7.03 5.22 -8.05
N GLU A 32 7.10 4.15 -8.83
CA GLU A 32 8.30 3.65 -9.52
C GLU A 32 7.98 3.35 -11.00
N GLU A 33 6.83 3.83 -11.47
CA GLU A 33 6.21 3.56 -12.75
C GLU A 33 5.89 4.85 -13.50
N GLU A 34 6.13 4.86 -14.81
CA GLU A 34 5.98 6.06 -15.65
C GLU A 34 4.54 6.57 -15.75
N VAL A 35 3.55 5.67 -15.64
CA VAL A 35 2.15 6.00 -15.92
C VAL A 35 1.61 7.06 -14.95
N SER A 36 1.92 6.95 -13.66
CA SER A 36 1.39 7.93 -12.71
C SER A 36 2.04 9.30 -12.86
N TYR A 37 3.29 9.39 -13.36
CA TYR A 37 4.00 10.66 -13.53
C TYR A 37 3.31 11.61 -14.51
N HIS A 38 2.46 11.09 -15.40
CA HIS A 38 1.59 11.91 -16.24
C HIS A 38 0.49 12.66 -15.46
N TYR A 39 0.14 12.21 -14.25
CA TYR A 39 -0.96 12.79 -13.46
C TYR A 39 -0.47 13.62 -12.27
N MET A 40 0.68 13.27 -11.68
CA MET A 40 1.20 13.90 -10.47
C MET A 40 2.73 13.99 -10.50
N PRO A 41 3.34 15.03 -9.89
CA PRO A 41 4.80 15.21 -9.91
C PRO A 41 5.51 14.05 -9.19
N PRO A 42 6.80 13.78 -9.49
CA PRO A 42 7.52 12.60 -8.96
C PRO A 42 7.58 12.53 -7.43
N ASN A 43 7.59 13.68 -6.74
CA ASN A 43 7.65 13.75 -5.28
C ASN A 43 6.28 13.58 -4.58
N PHE A 44 5.19 13.41 -5.34
CA PHE A 44 3.86 13.23 -4.77
C PHE A 44 3.65 11.80 -4.25
N LYS A 45 3.27 11.69 -2.97
CA LYS A 45 2.92 10.42 -2.32
C LYS A 45 1.48 10.02 -2.66
N ALA A 46 1.29 8.89 -3.33
CA ALA A 46 -0.04 8.34 -3.61
C ALA A 46 -0.66 7.80 -2.31
N LYS A 47 -1.69 8.46 -1.79
CA LYS A 47 -2.40 8.07 -0.56
C LYS A 47 -3.85 7.68 -0.87
N PRO A 48 -4.41 6.65 -0.20
CA PRO A 48 -5.82 6.31 -0.34
C PRO A 48 -6.70 7.38 0.34
N SER A 49 -8.01 7.34 0.04
CA SER A 49 -8.99 8.14 0.78
C SER A 49 -8.98 7.77 2.27
N GLY A 50 -8.80 8.76 3.14
CA GLY A 50 -8.78 8.53 4.58
C GLY A 50 -10.09 7.96 5.15
N ASN A 51 -11.24 8.30 4.55
CA ASN A 51 -12.52 7.71 4.97
C ASN A 51 -12.58 6.21 4.62
N LEU A 52 -12.13 5.85 3.42
CA LEU A 52 -12.14 4.47 2.94
C LEU A 52 -11.15 3.62 3.75
N LEU A 53 -9.94 4.13 3.98
CA LEU A 53 -8.93 3.46 4.81
C LEU A 53 -9.46 3.11 6.20
N ARG A 54 -10.07 4.08 6.91
CA ARG A 54 -10.64 3.84 8.24
C ARG A 54 -11.75 2.78 8.25
N LYS A 55 -12.60 2.75 7.21
CA LYS A 55 -13.67 1.75 7.10
C LYS A 55 -13.11 0.34 6.86
N ILE A 56 -12.07 0.23 6.04
CA ILE A 56 -11.38 -1.04 5.78
C ILE A 56 -10.69 -1.53 7.06
N GLU A 57 -9.96 -0.66 7.76
CA GLU A 57 -9.31 -1.00 9.04
C GLU A 57 -10.35 -1.48 10.06
N ALA A 58 -11.48 -0.78 10.21
CA ALA A 58 -12.54 -1.17 11.12
C ALA A 58 -13.15 -2.55 10.77
N LEU A 59 -13.41 -2.79 9.48
CA LEU A 59 -13.97 -4.05 9.00
C LEU A 59 -13.01 -5.22 9.24
N LEU A 60 -11.72 -5.06 8.94
CA LEU A 60 -10.73 -6.11 9.10
C LEU A 60 -10.51 -6.46 10.57
N ASN A 61 -10.50 -5.44 11.45
CA ASN A 61 -10.44 -5.64 12.89
C ASN A 61 -11.68 -6.39 13.42
N GLU A 62 -12.88 -6.05 12.95
CA GLU A 62 -14.12 -6.77 13.32
C GLU A 62 -14.06 -8.25 12.93
N LYS A 63 -13.46 -8.55 11.76
CA LYS A 63 -13.30 -9.93 11.27
C LYS A 63 -12.05 -10.64 11.79
N ALA A 64 -11.37 -10.05 12.79
CA ALA A 64 -10.16 -10.59 13.43
C ALA A 64 -8.98 -10.84 12.46
N TYR A 65 -8.90 -10.07 11.36
CA TYR A 65 -7.70 -10.04 10.54
C TYR A 65 -6.67 -9.11 11.18
N HIS A 66 -5.47 -9.63 11.42
CA HIS A 66 -4.33 -8.77 11.70
C HIS A 66 -4.00 -7.97 10.45
N THR A 67 -4.01 -6.64 10.59
CA THR A 67 -3.63 -5.73 9.51
C THR A 67 -2.35 -5.01 9.89
N ARG A 68 -1.41 -4.92 8.93
CA ARG A 68 -0.28 -4.00 9.04
C ARG A 68 -0.49 -2.79 8.15
N LYS A 69 -0.13 -1.63 8.69
CA LYS A 69 -0.07 -0.37 7.95
C LYS A 69 1.25 -0.30 7.23
N GLU A 70 1.21 -0.31 5.91
CA GLU A 70 2.44 -0.38 5.13
C GLU A 70 2.46 0.58 3.95
N VAL A 71 3.66 0.66 3.38
CA VAL A 71 3.97 1.35 2.14
C VAL A 71 3.98 0.31 1.04
N SER A 72 3.24 0.53 -0.05
CA SER A 72 3.42 -0.31 -1.24
C SER A 72 4.53 0.30 -2.12
N GLY A 73 5.60 -0.44 -2.37
CA GLY A 73 6.71 -0.06 -3.25
C GLY A 73 7.82 -1.11 -3.24
N GLN A 74 8.61 -1.23 -4.31
CA GLN A 74 9.79 -2.10 -4.28
C GLN A 74 10.90 -1.34 -3.55
N GLN A 75 11.04 -1.52 -2.24
CA GLN A 75 12.21 -0.96 -1.55
C GLN A 75 13.46 -1.73 -2.01
N MET A 76 14.10 -1.26 -3.08
CA MET A 76 15.48 -1.62 -3.40
C MET A 76 16.33 -1.16 -2.22
N ARG A 77 16.78 -2.11 -1.40
CA ARG A 77 17.81 -1.87 -0.38
C ARG A 77 19.06 -1.38 -1.12
N HIS A 78 19.28 -0.07 -1.16
CA HIS A 78 20.63 0.44 -1.34
C HIS A 78 21.39 0.06 -0.06
N SER A 79 22.10 -1.07 -0.11
CA SER A 79 23.20 -1.31 0.81
C SER A 79 24.26 -0.27 0.49
N GLU A 80 24.33 0.80 1.28
CA GLU A 80 25.56 1.54 1.46
C GLU A 80 26.60 0.54 1.97
N LYS A 81 27.37 -0.03 1.05
CA LYS A 81 28.64 -0.67 1.40
C LYS A 81 29.62 0.46 1.69
N GLN A 82 29.89 0.67 2.98
CA GLN A 82 31.18 1.19 3.42
C GLN A 82 32.26 0.11 3.18
#